data_AF-A0A7R9C4K0-F1
#
_entry.id   AF-A0A7R9C4K0-F1
#
_cell.length_a   1.000
_cell.length_b   1.000
_cell.length_c   1.000
_cell.angle_alpha   90.00
_cell.angle_beta   90.00
_cell.angle_gamma   90.00
#
_symmetry.space_group_name_H-M   'P 1'
#
loop_
_entity.id
_entity.type
_entity.pdbx_description
1 polymer ?
#
loop_
_entity_poly.entity_id
_entity_poly.type
_entity_poly.pdbx_seq_one_letter_code
_entity_poly.pdbx_strand_id
1 'polypeptide(L)'
;MVNFAGYLMPLQYGSVGIAESHRHTREHCSLFDVSHMLQQVVTGKHAADFLESLTVGDLKELQIGEGTLSLFTNCRGGIIDDLICNRI
;
A
#
# COMPACT_ATOMS: atom_id res chain seq x y z
N MET A 1 -19.69 6.07 -8.68
CA MET A 1 -18.74 4.94 -8.65
C MET A 1 -18.14 4.75 -10.04
N VAL A 2 -16.90 4.27 -10.13
CA VAL A 2 -16.21 3.96 -11.38
C VAL A 2 -15.64 2.54 -11.32
N ASN A 3 -15.59 1.85 -12.45
CA ASN A 3 -14.94 0.53 -12.53
C ASN A 3 -13.42 0.70 -12.56
N PHE A 4 -12.72 -0.06 -11.71
CA PHE A 4 -11.27 -0.09 -11.65
C PHE A 4 -10.78 -1.48 -11.24
N ALA A 5 -10.10 -2.20 -12.14
CA ALA A 5 -9.49 -3.51 -11.88
C ALA A 5 -10.39 -4.54 -11.16
N GLY A 6 -11.69 -4.57 -11.47
CA GLY A 6 -12.66 -5.47 -10.83
C GLY A 6 -13.31 -4.93 -9.55
N TYR A 7 -12.94 -3.74 -9.11
CA TYR A 7 -13.55 -3.00 -8.00
C TYR A 7 -14.41 -1.85 -8.50
N LEU A 8 -15.44 -1.50 -7.72
CA LEU A 8 -16.18 -0.26 -7.88
C LEU A 8 -15.62 0.77 -6.91
N MET A 9 -14.98 1.83 -7.43
CA MET A 9 -14.37 2.87 -6.60
C MET A 9 -15.20 4.16 -6.57
N PRO A 10 -15.28 4.85 -5.41
CA PRO A 10 -15.94 6.15 -5.32
C PRO A 10 -15.02 7.27 -5.81
N LEU A 11 -15.18 7.68 -7.09
CA LEU A 11 -14.39 8.80 -7.64
C LEU A 11 -14.81 10.18 -7.09
N GLN A 12 -16.10 10.33 -6.75
CA GLN A 12 -16.68 11.58 -6.29
C GLN A 12 -17.81 11.29 -5.30
N TYR A 13 -17.97 12.16 -4.29
CA TYR A 13 -19.02 12.07 -3.28
C TYR A 13 -20.02 13.21 -3.46
N GLY A 14 -21.22 12.88 -3.94
CA GLY A 14 -22.30 13.85 -4.16
C GLY A 14 -21.93 14.93 -5.17
N SER A 15 -22.15 16.19 -4.81
CA SER A 15 -21.83 17.37 -5.64
C SER A 15 -20.43 17.93 -5.42
N VAL A 16 -19.66 17.40 -4.46
CA VAL A 16 -18.30 17.89 -4.16
C VAL A 16 -17.37 17.46 -5.28
N GLY A 17 -16.79 18.41 -6.03
CA GLY A 17 -15.85 18.10 -7.12
C GLY A 17 -14.52 17.54 -6.62
N ILE A 18 -13.79 16.83 -7.49
CA ILE A 18 -12.49 16.22 -7.17
C ILE A 18 -11.53 17.26 -6.58
N ALA A 19 -11.32 18.39 -7.25
CA ALA A 19 -10.42 19.44 -6.78
C ALA A 19 -10.79 19.97 -5.38
N GLU A 20 -12.09 20.07 -5.08
CA GLU A 20 -12.58 20.48 -3.77
C GLU A 20 -12.27 19.44 -2.70
N SER A 21 -12.51 18.14 -2.99
CA SER A 21 -12.14 17.04 -2.08
C SER A 21 -10.64 17.04 -1.79
N HIS A 22 -9.79 17.27 -2.79
CA HIS A 22 -8.35 17.39 -2.58
C HIS A 22 -7.97 18.57 -1.67
N ARG A 23 -8.61 19.73 -1.85
CA ARG A 23 -8.39 20.90 -0.97
C ARG A 23 -8.85 20.62 0.45
N HIS A 24 -10.04 20.03 0.61
CA HIS A 24 -10.58 19.64 1.91
C HIS A 24 -9.65 18.69 2.68
N THR A 25 -9.08 17.67 2.03
CA THR A 25 -8.08 16.77 2.66
C THR A 25 -6.87 17.54 3.19
N ARG A 26 -6.40 18.56 2.47
CA ARG A 26 -5.21 19.33 2.84
C ARG A 26 -5.47 20.36 3.94
N GLU A 27 -6.66 20.94 3.96
CA GLU A 27 -7.04 21.99 4.90
C GLU A 27 -7.69 21.44 6.18
N HIS A 28 -8.23 20.23 6.12
CA HIS A 28 -8.99 19.59 7.19
C HIS A 28 -8.59 18.12 7.36
N CYS A 29 -9.58 17.22 7.48
CA CYS A 29 -9.38 15.78 7.55
C CYS A 29 -10.29 15.09 6.53
N SER A 30 -9.94 13.88 6.11
CA SER A 30 -10.72 13.11 5.16
C SER A 30 -10.59 11.62 5.45
N LEU A 31 -11.61 10.86 5.06
CA LEU A 31 -11.61 9.41 5.14
C LEU A 31 -11.29 8.83 3.76
N PHE A 32 -10.41 7.84 3.73
CA PHE A 32 -10.02 7.13 2.51
C PHE A 32 -10.44 5.66 2.59
N ASP A 33 -11.18 5.20 1.60
CA ASP A 33 -11.45 3.77 1.42
C ASP A 33 -10.34 3.16 0.56
N VAL A 34 -9.42 2.45 1.20
CA VAL A 34 -8.30 1.74 0.57
C VAL A 34 -8.50 0.23 0.56
N SER A 35 -9.74 -0.25 0.75
CA SER A 35 -10.06 -1.68 0.88
C SER A 35 -9.74 -2.53 -0.37
N HIS A 36 -9.54 -1.88 -1.52
CA HIS A 36 -9.11 -2.54 -2.76
C HIS A 36 -7.63 -2.97 -2.74
N MET A 37 -6.83 -2.45 -1.80
CA MET A 37 -5.43 -2.86 -1.64
C MET A 37 -5.32 -4.25 -1.01
N LEU A 38 -4.58 -5.14 -1.65
CA LEU A 38 -4.38 -6.50 -1.16
C LEU A 38 -3.58 -6.49 0.16
N GLN A 39 -4.01 -7.30 1.12
CA GLN A 39 -3.30 -7.52 2.37
C GLN A 39 -2.93 -9.00 2.49
N GLN A 40 -1.68 -9.28 2.86
CA GLN A 40 -1.16 -10.63 3.08
C GLN A 40 -0.33 -10.66 4.36
N VAL A 41 -0.37 -11.79 5.07
CA VAL A 41 0.43 -12.01 6.27
C VAL A 41 1.34 -13.21 6.03
N VAL A 42 2.65 -12.98 6.15
CA VAL A 42 3.67 -14.03 6.05
C VAL A 42 4.18 -14.34 7.44
N THR A 43 4.13 -15.61 7.84
CA THR A 43 4.56 -16.06 9.17
C THR A 43 5.65 -17.13 9.09
N GLY A 44 6.45 -17.23 10.14
CA GLY A 44 7.51 -18.23 10.27
C GLY A 44 8.88 -17.61 10.56
N LYS A 45 9.80 -18.45 11.03
CA LYS A 45 11.15 -18.03 11.46
C LYS A 45 12.00 -17.33 10.38
N HIS A 46 11.64 -17.48 9.10
CA HIS A 46 12.36 -16.92 7.95
C HIS A 46 11.50 -15.91 7.16
N ALA A 47 10.42 -15.38 7.73
CA ALA A 47 9.53 -14.46 7.01
C ALA A 47 10.26 -13.21 6.50
N ALA A 48 11.12 -12.61 7.33
CA ALA A 48 11.92 -11.44 6.92
C ALA A 48 12.92 -11.80 5.82
N ASP A 49 13.68 -12.91 5.97
CA ASP A 49 14.61 -13.40 4.92
C ASP A 49 13.91 -13.59 3.57
N PHE A 50 12.72 -14.20 3.61
CA PHE A 50 11.93 -14.45 2.41
C PHE A 50 11.47 -13.15 1.77
N LEU A 51 10.91 -12.21 2.53
CA LEU A 51 10.43 -10.94 1.99
C LEU A 51 11.57 -10.04 1.48
N GLU A 52 12.74 -10.03 2.14
CA GLU A 52 13.94 -9.34 1.64
C GLU A 52 14.49 -9.96 0.37
N SER A 53 14.28 -11.26 0.13
CA SER A 53 14.68 -11.89 -1.14
C SER A 53 13.84 -11.41 -2.33
N LEU A 54 12.70 -10.77 -2.07
CA LEU A 54 11.72 -10.31 -3.06
C LEU A 54 11.68 -8.78 -3.17
N THR A 55 12.08 -8.09 -2.11
CA THR A 55 11.94 -6.63 -1.97
C THR A 55 13.27 -5.94 -1.74
N VAL A 56 13.31 -4.61 -1.86
CA VAL A 56 14.54 -3.81 -1.74
C VAL A 56 14.72 -3.18 -0.35
N GLY A 57 13.79 -3.40 0.57
CA GLY A 57 13.82 -2.84 1.92
C GLY A 57 14.62 -3.71 2.89
N ASP A 58 15.19 -3.09 3.91
CA ASP A 58 15.82 -3.79 5.04
C ASP A 58 14.75 -4.10 6.09
N LEU A 59 14.17 -5.30 6.01
CA LEU A 59 13.02 -5.72 6.82
C LEU A 59 13.42 -6.35 8.15
N LYS A 60 14.67 -6.78 8.28
CA LYS A 60 15.22 -7.31 9.54
C LYS A 60 15.41 -6.23 10.59
N GLU A 61 15.80 -5.04 10.15
CA GLU A 61 16.02 -3.88 11.04
C GLU A 61 14.73 -3.17 11.46
N LEU A 62 13.62 -3.40 10.74
CA LEU A 62 12.30 -2.89 11.09
C LEU A 62 11.88 -3.36 12.49
N GLN A 63 11.45 -2.47 13.37
CA GLN A 63 10.95 -2.85 14.69
C GLN A 63 9.47 -3.27 14.62
N ILE A 64 8.98 -3.98 15.65
CA ILE A 64 7.55 -4.34 15.71
C ILE A 64 6.70 -3.07 15.76
N GLY A 65 5.66 -3.02 14.94
CA GLY A 65 4.77 -1.87 14.76
C GLY A 65 5.24 -0.86 13.71
N GLU A 66 6.43 -1.05 13.15
CA GLU A 66 6.94 -0.19 12.06
C GLU A 66 6.58 -0.75 10.69
N GLY A 67 6.59 0.15 9.70
CA GLY A 67 6.39 -0.19 8.29
C GLY A 67 7.29 0.61 7.36
N THR A 68 7.63 0.02 6.22
CA THR A 68 8.40 0.70 5.17
C THR A 68 7.78 0.46 3.79
N LEU A 69 7.88 1.46 2.92
CA LEU A 69 7.60 1.30 1.50
C LEU A 69 8.77 0.56 0.84
N SER A 70 8.46 -0.44 0.04
CA SER A 70 9.44 -1.17 -0.75
C SER A 70 8.93 -1.47 -2.15
N LEU A 71 9.81 -2.02 -2.98
CA LEU A 71 9.52 -2.41 -4.34
C LEU A 71 9.61 -3.93 -4.45
N PHE A 72 8.60 -4.55 -5.03
CA PHE A 72 8.61 -5.96 -5.37
C PHE A 72 9.34 -6.15 -6.70
N THR A 73 10.40 -6.95 -6.71
CA THR A 73 11.29 -7.08 -7.87
C THR A 73 11.24 -8.47 -8.50
N ASN A 74 11.52 -8.52 -9.80
CA ASN A 74 11.77 -9.77 -10.51
C ASN A 74 13.26 -10.18 -10.43
N CYS A 75 13.57 -11.38 -10.90
CA CYS A 75 14.93 -11.93 -10.89
C CYS A 75 15.98 -11.15 -11.71
N ARG A 76 15.57 -10.14 -12.50
CA ARG A 76 16.47 -9.24 -13.25
C ARG A 76 16.60 -7.86 -12.59
N GLY A 77 16.06 -7.68 -11.39
CA GLY A 77 16.04 -6.41 -10.67
C GLY A 77 15.02 -5.40 -11.21
N GLY A 78 14.12 -5.81 -12.11
CA GLY A 78 13.03 -4.95 -12.58
C GLY A 78 11.88 -4.90 -11.58
N ILE A 79 11.25 -3.73 -11.46
CA ILE A 79 10.09 -3.52 -10.58
C ILE A 79 8.86 -4.20 -11.17
N ILE A 80 8.17 -4.99 -10.34
CA ILE A 80 6.86 -5.58 -10.64
C ILE A 80 5.76 -4.72 -10.01
N ASP A 81 5.94 -4.32 -8.75
CA ASP A 81 4.95 -3.60 -7.95
C ASP A 81 5.63 -2.85 -6.79
N ASP A 82 4.86 -2.05 -6.05
CA ASP A 82 5.23 -1.49 -4.77
C ASP A 82 4.36 -2.04 -3.63
N LEU A 83 4.89 -2.03 -2.41
CA LEU A 83 4.14 -2.46 -1.23
C LEU A 83 4.68 -1.85 0.06
N ILE A 84 3.81 -1.77 1.06
CA ILE A 84 4.19 -1.44 2.43
C ILE A 84 4.40 -2.75 3.20
N CYS A 85 5.64 -2.99 3.62
CA CYS A 85 5.97 -4.08 4.55
C CYS A 85 5.79 -3.58 5.98
N ASN A 86 4.91 -4.21 6.74
CA ASN A 86 4.76 -3.92 8.17
C ASN A 86 5.29 -5.11 8.98
N ARG A 87 6.06 -4.82 10.04
CA ARG A 87 6.42 -5.84 11.03
C ARG A 87 5.38 -5.85 12.14
N ILE A 88 4.57 -6.90 12.15
CA ILE A 88 3.50 -7.11 13.14
C ILE A 88 3.89 -8.11 14.22
#